data_AF-A0A195F8Y7-F1
#
_entry.id   AF-A0A195F8Y7-F1
#
_cell.length_a   1.000
_cell.length_b   1.000
_cell.length_c   1.000
_cell.angle_alpha   90.00
_cell.angle_beta   90.00
_cell.angle_gamma   90.00
#
_symmetry.space_group_name_H-M   'P 1'
#
loop_
_entity.id
_entity.type
_entity.pdbx_description
1 polymer ?
#
loop_
_entity_poly.entity_id
_entity_poly.type
_entity_poly.pdbx_seq_one_letter_code
_entity_poly.pdbx_strand_id
1 'polypeptide(L)'
;MPACSSESSSRLWSSSPPMSRSSSVSPPLPGTPLSTSPPRMSPVLKRTSSNVVVSTSHVPNLSRASSLSSMSTVILSQRRQQKRQQQHHHQQGTLTADSRNVERSNGSILLRILSWYFGLLLSLFRSIFNAIGYAIWAPALWASAWICLFWVILQLPLAAFKWFITVLHTPAYERSRNKRCVLISGGSTVQAVHLARNFYKAGARVIVCDLEGLFGLARFSTACSKYYTIPQPGPRNVVEYIKALRDIVQCERVAYYIPVSATSTAYYDALAKPHLEIMGCECFVPDASEVTALDDPLELLRRCRMLGLTIPQHFLLRSMQDLSALYERNTFRNGRYMMLAAGPAGMRDRAKILLPPTFREFRNQHEISERRPWVVIRDSGGDHFITCTTLKESRIVTNVTCRVDEDRGLIPEERPEIIRWLEQFFARPFGGRINGHMSFRLAVAEETGELMSIGCRVGVSLPYICYTGIHPRLVWKPCRHFSRQNSTLVGTSSRQLLSDTVVSALKQSTSETAPHLLGTVLDKRESLFMYWDPLPYCAYYHLQLPFRRVAEVIRTQHNPPLAVVQ
;
A
#
# COMPACT_ATOMS: atom_id res chain seq x y z
N MET A 1 20.29 -7.87 15.65
CA MET A 1 19.18 -7.45 16.53
C MET A 1 19.02 -5.93 16.49
N PRO A 2 17.82 -5.34 16.51
CA PRO A 2 16.47 -5.92 16.53
C PRO A 2 15.81 -5.99 15.14
N ALA A 3 14.87 -6.92 15.00
CA ALA A 3 13.98 -7.10 13.85
C ALA A 3 12.90 -6.00 13.83
N CYS A 4 12.50 -5.51 12.64
CA CYS A 4 11.14 -5.04 12.34
C CYS A 4 10.94 -4.44 10.92
N SER A 5 9.80 -4.85 10.34
CA SER A 5 8.84 -4.16 9.47
C SER A 5 9.15 -3.81 8.00
N SER A 6 8.55 -4.58 7.09
CA SER A 6 7.78 -4.00 5.96
C SER A 6 6.42 -4.65 5.92
N GLU A 7 5.42 -3.84 5.59
CA GLU A 7 3.99 -4.00 5.88
C GLU A 7 3.66 -3.54 7.30
N SER A 8 2.56 -2.82 7.45
CA SER A 8 2.05 -2.36 8.74
C SER A 8 1.52 -3.56 9.54
N SER A 9 2.40 -4.47 9.92
CA SER A 9 2.23 -5.29 11.11
C SER A 9 2.49 -4.37 12.29
N SER A 10 1.42 -3.77 12.83
CA SER A 10 1.44 -3.21 14.16
C SER A 10 2.14 -4.20 15.11
N ARG A 11 3.23 -3.78 15.75
CA ARG A 11 3.74 -4.41 16.98
C ARG A 11 2.52 -4.73 17.83
N LEU A 12 2.24 -5.99 18.19
CA LEU A 12 1.17 -6.34 19.14
C LEU A 12 1.10 -7.85 19.36
N TRP A 13 2.25 -8.49 19.52
CA TRP A 13 2.33 -9.86 19.97
C TRP A 13 3.38 -9.85 21.07
N SER A 14 2.90 -9.73 22.30
CA SER A 14 3.69 -9.90 23.52
C SER A 14 2.88 -10.82 24.42
N SER A 15 3.52 -11.87 24.91
CA SER A 15 2.96 -12.80 25.88
C SER A 15 2.69 -12.13 27.22
N SER A 16 1.47 -12.36 27.73
CA SER A 16 1.00 -12.45 29.13
C SER A 16 1.59 -11.52 30.22
N PRO A 17 0.75 -10.85 31.03
CA PRO A 17 1.18 -10.30 32.32
C PRO A 17 1.29 -11.43 33.38
N PRO A 18 2.23 -11.35 34.34
CA PRO A 18 2.29 -12.30 35.43
C PRO A 18 1.14 -12.06 36.41
N MET A 19 0.48 -13.15 36.83
CA MET A 19 -0.45 -13.15 37.96
C MET A 19 0.28 -13.29 39.32
N SER A 20 -0.37 -12.74 40.35
CA SER A 20 -0.19 -12.88 41.80
C SER A 20 0.85 -11.91 42.42
N ARG A 21 0.54 -11.14 43.48
CA ARG A 21 0.00 -11.53 44.78
C ARG A 21 -0.66 -10.36 45.56
N SER A 22 -1.51 -10.76 46.48
CA SER A 22 -2.41 -10.03 47.38
C SER A 22 -1.78 -9.48 48.67
N SER A 23 -2.27 -8.33 49.15
CA SER A 23 -2.43 -7.88 50.55
C SER A 23 -2.62 -6.35 50.51
N SER A 24 -3.48 -5.62 51.22
CA SER A 24 -4.42 -5.88 52.32
C SER A 24 -5.00 -4.50 52.73
N VAL A 25 -6.14 -4.49 53.42
CA VAL A 25 -6.66 -3.44 54.33
C VAL A 25 -7.46 -2.26 53.73
N SER A 26 -8.78 -2.34 53.87
CA SER A 26 -9.72 -1.21 54.13
C SER A 26 -9.71 -0.88 55.65
N PRO A 27 -10.37 0.16 56.23
CA PRO A 27 -11.43 1.09 55.74
C PRO A 27 -11.24 2.55 56.31
N PRO A 28 -12.25 3.44 56.57
CA PRO A 28 -13.67 3.56 56.19
C PRO A 28 -14.13 4.96 55.64
N LEU A 29 -15.39 5.00 55.19
CA LEU A 29 -16.28 6.15 54.85
C LEU A 29 -16.54 7.11 56.05
N PRO A 30 -17.07 8.35 55.88
CA PRO A 30 -18.53 8.60 55.73
C PRO A 30 -18.97 9.85 54.92
N GLY A 31 -20.25 9.88 54.47
CA GLY A 31 -21.04 11.12 54.37
C GLY A 31 -21.70 11.47 53.02
N THR A 32 -22.98 11.13 52.85
CA THR A 32 -24.02 11.85 52.06
C THR A 32 -24.46 13.14 52.80
N PRO A 33 -25.27 14.12 52.27
CA PRO A 33 -26.37 13.97 51.27
C PRO A 33 -26.76 15.18 50.36
N LEU A 34 -27.78 14.96 49.49
CA LEU A 34 -28.81 15.91 48.93
C LEU A 34 -28.32 17.09 48.03
N SER A 35 -28.90 17.41 46.86
CA SER A 35 -30.28 17.90 46.66
C SER A 35 -30.56 18.34 45.19
N THR A 36 -31.82 18.15 44.76
CA THR A 36 -32.69 18.94 43.84
C THR A 36 -32.45 19.13 42.32
N SER A 37 -33.52 18.78 41.59
CA SER A 37 -33.95 19.05 40.20
C SER A 37 -34.84 20.34 40.10
N PRO A 38 -35.53 20.72 38.99
CA PRO A 38 -35.34 20.72 37.51
C PRO A 38 -35.69 22.12 36.86
N PRO A 39 -36.51 22.27 35.77
CA PRO A 39 -36.23 22.26 34.31
C PRO A 39 -36.63 23.57 33.55
N ARG A 40 -36.44 23.64 32.22
CA ARG A 40 -37.27 24.41 31.22
C ARG A 40 -36.81 24.10 29.79
N MET A 41 -37.60 23.38 28.98
CA MET A 41 -38.62 23.81 28.00
C MET A 41 -38.11 24.53 26.71
N SER A 42 -38.51 23.89 25.60
CA SER A 42 -38.63 24.16 24.14
C SER A 42 -39.03 25.59 23.72
N PRO A 43 -39.15 25.98 22.41
CA PRO A 43 -39.68 25.23 21.23
C PRO A 43 -38.95 25.44 19.86
N VAL A 44 -38.98 24.46 18.93
CA VAL A 44 -39.85 24.30 17.73
C VAL A 44 -39.90 25.50 16.76
N LEU A 45 -39.45 25.30 15.51
CA LEU A 45 -40.27 25.64 14.33
C LEU A 45 -39.88 24.82 13.07
N LYS A 46 -40.90 24.24 12.43
CA LYS A 46 -40.91 23.61 11.10
C LYS A 46 -41.01 24.68 10.02
N ARG A 47 -40.47 24.43 8.82
CA ARG A 47 -41.24 24.58 7.56
C ARG A 47 -40.58 23.91 6.35
N THR A 48 -41.49 23.46 5.51
CA THR A 48 -41.46 22.53 4.38
C THR A 48 -41.37 23.24 3.02
N SER A 49 -41.22 22.41 1.96
CA SER A 49 -41.64 22.59 0.55
C SER A 49 -40.76 23.52 -0.32
N SER A 50 -40.50 23.29 -1.61
CA SER A 50 -41.10 22.41 -2.64
C SER A 50 -40.19 22.26 -3.88
N ASN A 51 -40.42 21.19 -4.63
CA ASN A 51 -39.96 20.86 -5.99
C ASN A 51 -40.24 21.97 -7.04
N VAL A 52 -39.45 22.02 -8.12
CA VAL A 52 -39.90 22.18 -9.53
C VAL A 52 -38.86 21.56 -10.49
N VAL A 53 -39.40 20.89 -11.53
CA VAL A 53 -38.77 20.17 -12.66
C VAL A 53 -38.82 21.04 -13.93
N VAL A 54 -38.18 20.58 -15.03
CA VAL A 54 -38.40 20.88 -16.47
C VAL A 54 -37.40 21.89 -17.08
N SER A 55 -36.86 21.79 -18.30
CA SER A 55 -36.56 20.73 -19.28
C SER A 55 -35.76 21.39 -20.44
N THR A 56 -34.96 20.59 -21.16
CA THR A 56 -34.68 20.60 -22.63
C THR A 56 -34.33 21.91 -23.38
N SER A 57 -33.23 21.91 -24.16
CA SER A 57 -33.24 21.59 -25.61
C SER A 57 -32.05 22.13 -26.44
N HIS A 58 -31.64 21.29 -27.40
CA HIS A 58 -31.13 21.51 -28.77
C HIS A 58 -29.76 22.17 -29.14
N VAL A 59 -29.04 21.38 -29.96
CA VAL A 59 -27.91 21.58 -30.92
C VAL A 59 -28.43 22.38 -32.17
N PRO A 60 -27.70 22.76 -33.28
CA PRO A 60 -26.38 22.32 -33.78
C PRO A 60 -25.49 23.30 -34.63
N ASN A 61 -24.33 22.77 -35.07
CA ASN A 61 -23.68 22.85 -36.41
C ASN A 61 -22.64 23.93 -36.84
N LEU A 62 -21.59 23.36 -37.50
CA LEU A 62 -20.69 23.84 -38.59
C LEU A 62 -19.72 25.00 -38.27
N SER A 63 -18.48 25.11 -38.78
CA SER A 63 -17.71 24.56 -39.93
C SER A 63 -16.21 24.94 -39.74
N ARG A 64 -15.23 24.04 -39.94
CA ARG A 64 -14.36 23.82 -41.14
C ARG A 64 -13.17 24.81 -41.34
N ALA A 65 -11.99 24.19 -41.58
CA ALA A 65 -10.78 24.66 -42.29
C ALA A 65 -9.72 25.49 -41.51
N SER A 66 -8.53 24.92 -41.23
CA SER A 66 -7.22 25.09 -41.94
C SER A 66 -6.51 26.42 -41.57
N SER A 67 -5.22 26.57 -41.34
CA SER A 67 -3.99 25.78 -41.56
C SER A 67 -2.79 26.58 -40.97
N LEU A 68 -1.75 25.86 -40.54
CA LEU A 68 -0.31 26.22 -40.48
C LEU A 68 0.22 27.42 -39.65
N SER A 69 1.10 27.03 -38.72
CA SER A 69 2.49 27.50 -38.54
C SER A 69 2.86 28.49 -37.43
N SER A 70 4.03 28.20 -36.86
CA SER A 70 4.95 29.02 -36.07
C SER A 70 4.85 28.96 -34.55
N MET A 71 6.05 29.08 -33.96
CA MET A 71 6.48 28.61 -32.66
C MET A 71 6.13 29.56 -31.50
N SER A 72 6.21 28.96 -30.29
CA SER A 72 6.69 29.55 -29.03
C SER A 72 5.85 30.64 -28.34
N THR A 73 5.87 30.53 -27.00
CA THR A 73 5.84 31.61 -25.99
C THR A 73 4.58 31.67 -25.11
N VAL A 74 4.74 31.13 -23.89
CA VAL A 74 4.29 31.69 -22.58
C VAL A 74 2.83 32.17 -22.45
N ILE A 75 2.01 31.36 -21.78
CA ILE A 75 0.72 31.81 -21.20
C ILE A 75 0.98 32.41 -19.82
N LEU A 76 0.93 33.75 -19.76
CA LEU A 76 0.79 34.53 -18.53
C LEU A 76 -0.33 35.55 -18.74
N SER A 77 -1.59 35.15 -18.58
CA SER A 77 -2.73 36.08 -18.72
C SER A 77 -3.98 35.66 -17.95
N GLN A 78 -3.90 35.63 -16.62
CA GLN A 78 -5.10 35.55 -15.76
C GLN A 78 -5.16 36.58 -14.62
N ARG A 79 -4.41 37.69 -14.74
CA ARG A 79 -4.39 38.75 -13.70
C ARG A 79 -4.86 40.14 -14.16
N ARG A 80 -5.39 40.28 -15.38
CA ARG A 80 -5.86 41.57 -15.93
C ARG A 80 -7.38 41.78 -15.92
N GLN A 81 -8.19 40.84 -15.42
CA GLN A 81 -9.65 41.01 -15.35
C GLN A 81 -10.23 41.33 -13.95
N GLN A 82 -9.44 41.30 -12.87
CA GLN A 82 -9.92 41.67 -11.53
C GLN A 82 -9.70 43.14 -11.14
N LYS A 83 -9.06 43.96 -11.99
CA LYS A 83 -8.78 45.38 -11.69
C LYS A 83 -9.75 46.39 -12.32
N ARG A 84 -10.79 45.94 -13.02
CA ARG A 84 -11.78 46.84 -13.67
C ARG A 84 -13.14 46.94 -12.97
N GLN A 85 -13.34 46.32 -11.81
CA GLN A 85 -14.63 46.35 -11.08
C GLN A 85 -14.63 47.15 -9.76
N GLN A 86 -13.53 47.84 -9.40
CA GLN A 86 -13.50 48.70 -8.19
C GLN A 86 -13.45 50.21 -8.48
N GLN A 87 -13.55 50.64 -9.73
CA GLN A 87 -13.47 52.06 -10.11
C GLN A 87 -14.82 52.75 -10.36
N HIS A 88 -15.97 52.10 -10.09
CA HIS A 88 -17.30 52.67 -10.39
C HIS A 88 -18.21 52.96 -9.18
N HIS A 89 -17.69 53.00 -7.94
CA HIS A 89 -18.52 53.24 -6.75
C HIS A 89 -18.02 54.32 -5.77
N HIS A 90 -17.27 55.32 -6.27
CA HIS A 90 -16.87 56.45 -5.42
C HIS A 90 -16.94 57.83 -6.08
N GLN A 91 -17.87 58.02 -7.01
CA GLN A 91 -18.10 59.31 -7.64
C GLN A 91 -19.59 59.67 -7.68
N GLN A 92 -20.23 59.70 -6.50
CA GLN A 92 -21.50 60.40 -6.29
C GLN A 92 -21.76 60.55 -4.79
N GLY A 93 -21.60 61.76 -4.27
CA GLY A 93 -21.94 62.05 -2.87
C GLY A 93 -21.11 63.15 -2.21
N THR A 94 -20.84 64.27 -2.88
CA THR A 94 -20.28 65.47 -2.23
C THR A 94 -20.83 66.75 -2.86
N LEU A 95 -22.11 67.00 -2.66
CA LEU A 95 -22.69 68.34 -2.54
C LEU A 95 -23.76 68.24 -1.45
N THR A 96 -23.83 69.24 -0.59
CA THR A 96 -24.67 69.34 0.63
C THR A 96 -24.18 68.58 1.87
N ALA A 97 -23.37 69.26 2.67
CA ALA A 97 -23.59 69.39 4.12
C ALA A 97 -22.48 70.29 4.68
N ASP A 98 -22.63 71.58 4.38
CA ASP A 98 -21.98 72.64 5.13
C ASP A 98 -22.77 72.89 6.42
N SER A 99 -22.07 73.33 7.45
CA SER A 99 -22.53 73.61 8.82
C SER A 99 -22.76 72.42 9.75
N ARG A 100 -21.75 72.20 10.61
CA ARG A 100 -21.83 72.04 12.08
C ARG A 100 -20.65 71.18 12.54
N ASN A 101 -19.56 71.85 12.89
CA ASN A 101 -18.93 71.76 14.22
C ASN A 101 -17.50 72.29 14.13
N VAL A 102 -17.40 73.60 14.34
CA VAL A 102 -16.23 74.20 14.97
C VAL A 102 -16.26 73.73 16.42
N GLU A 103 -15.37 72.80 16.79
CA GLU A 103 -14.53 72.87 17.99
C GLU A 103 -13.82 71.54 18.26
N ARG A 104 -12.52 71.68 18.59
CA ARG A 104 -11.53 70.68 19.03
C ARG A 104 -10.97 69.75 17.95
N SER A 105 -9.67 69.49 17.87
CA SER A 105 -8.48 69.97 18.59
C SER A 105 -7.35 69.07 18.08
N ASN A 106 -6.32 69.63 17.43
CA ASN A 106 -4.90 69.19 17.32
C ASN A 106 -4.48 67.69 17.26
N GLY A 107 -5.37 66.71 17.11
CA GLY A 107 -5.07 65.27 17.13
C GLY A 107 -4.88 64.61 15.76
N SER A 108 -5.23 65.28 14.65
CA SER A 108 -5.27 64.67 13.32
C SER A 108 -3.93 64.70 12.56
N ILE A 109 -3.08 65.70 12.83
CA ILE A 109 -1.79 65.84 12.17
C ILE A 109 -0.77 64.88 12.78
N LEU A 110 -0.75 64.74 14.11
CA LEU A 110 0.09 63.78 14.83
C LEU A 110 -0.26 62.33 14.46
N LEU A 111 -1.55 61.98 14.38
CA LEU A 111 -1.96 60.63 13.97
C LEU A 111 -1.62 60.31 12.50
N ARG A 112 -1.69 61.30 11.60
CA ARG A 112 -1.28 61.15 10.20
C ARG A 112 0.23 61.01 10.04
N ILE A 113 1.01 61.78 10.79
CA ILE A 113 2.47 61.66 10.81
C ILE A 113 2.88 60.32 11.42
N LEU A 114 2.24 59.90 12.52
CA LEU A 114 2.50 58.62 13.16
C LEU A 114 2.13 57.44 12.24
N SER A 115 1.00 57.51 11.54
CA SER A 115 0.57 56.50 10.57
C SER A 115 1.49 56.44 9.34
N TRP A 116 1.95 57.60 8.85
CA TRP A 116 2.93 57.66 7.76
C TRP A 116 4.29 57.09 8.19
N TYR A 117 4.74 57.40 9.41
CA TYR A 117 5.95 56.86 10.00
C TYR A 117 5.85 55.34 10.21
N PHE A 118 4.73 54.84 10.73
CA PHE A 118 4.49 53.39 10.87
C PHE A 118 4.41 52.68 9.51
N GLY A 119 3.81 53.31 8.49
CA GLY A 119 3.76 52.79 7.12
C GLY A 119 5.14 52.72 6.47
N LEU A 120 5.96 53.75 6.67
CA LEU A 120 7.34 53.79 6.18
C LEU A 120 8.21 52.76 6.91
N LEU A 121 8.04 52.62 8.23
CA LEU A 121 8.70 51.61 9.04
C LEU A 121 8.31 50.19 8.60
N LEU A 122 7.02 49.93 8.38
CA LEU A 122 6.53 48.63 7.91
C LEU A 122 7.03 48.31 6.48
N SER A 123 7.11 49.32 5.61
CA SER A 123 7.68 49.17 4.26
C SER A 123 9.18 48.86 4.32
N LEU A 124 9.93 49.52 5.21
CA LEU A 124 11.35 49.22 5.45
C LEU A 124 11.53 47.81 6.01
N PHE A 125 10.75 47.42 7.02
CA PHE A 125 10.77 46.04 7.55
C PHE A 125 10.44 45.01 6.47
N ARG A 126 9.45 45.28 5.60
CA ARG A 126 9.09 44.38 4.50
C ARG A 126 10.19 44.32 3.42
N SER A 127 10.85 45.44 3.15
CA SER A 127 11.99 45.49 2.21
C SER A 127 13.21 44.76 2.76
N ILE A 128 13.51 44.93 4.06
CA ILE A 128 14.59 44.23 4.76
C ILE A 128 14.29 42.74 4.82
N PHE A 129 13.05 42.35 5.16
CA PHE A 129 12.65 40.94 5.20
C PHE A 129 12.73 40.30 3.81
N ASN A 130 12.32 41.01 2.75
CA ASN A 130 12.49 40.54 1.38
C ASN A 130 13.97 40.45 0.98
N ALA A 131 14.80 41.43 1.33
CA ALA A 131 16.24 41.43 1.03
C ALA A 131 16.98 40.29 1.75
N ILE A 132 16.66 40.05 3.03
CA ILE A 132 17.16 38.91 3.81
C ILE A 132 16.64 37.59 3.20
N GLY A 133 15.38 37.54 2.81
CA GLY A 133 14.79 36.41 2.09
C GLY A 133 15.57 36.09 0.81
N TYR A 134 15.86 37.09 -0.03
CA TYR A 134 16.66 36.90 -1.25
C TYR A 134 18.12 36.52 -0.94
N ALA A 135 18.73 37.09 0.10
CA ALA A 135 20.09 36.78 0.51
C ALA A 135 20.25 35.35 1.06
N ILE A 136 19.20 34.76 1.63
CA ILE A 136 19.20 33.38 2.13
C ILE A 136 18.77 32.38 1.04
N TRP A 137 17.71 32.70 0.29
CA TRP A 137 17.17 31.79 -0.73
C TRP A 137 18.08 31.69 -1.97
N ALA A 138 18.76 32.77 -2.37
CA ALA A 138 19.64 32.71 -3.53
C ALA A 138 20.79 31.71 -3.31
N PRO A 139 21.63 31.80 -2.26
CA PRO A 139 22.70 30.82 -2.04
C PRO A 139 22.20 29.38 -1.90
N ALA A 140 21.05 29.15 -1.27
CA ALA A 140 20.46 27.82 -1.14
C ALA A 140 20.01 27.24 -2.49
N LEU A 141 19.38 28.05 -3.35
CA LEU A 141 19.01 27.66 -4.71
C LEU A 141 20.25 27.37 -5.55
N TRP A 142 21.28 28.23 -5.49
CA TRP A 142 22.55 28.03 -6.18
C TRP A 142 23.27 26.77 -5.70
N ALA A 143 23.33 26.51 -4.38
CA ALA A 143 23.90 25.29 -3.82
C ALA A 143 23.14 24.04 -4.30
N SER A 144 21.80 24.07 -4.32
CA SER A 144 20.99 22.96 -4.85
C SER A 144 21.23 22.72 -6.35
N ALA A 145 21.41 23.79 -7.13
CA ALA A 145 21.73 23.72 -8.54
C ALA A 145 23.13 23.13 -8.77
N TRP A 146 24.13 23.52 -7.97
CA TRP A 146 25.47 22.94 -8.00
C TRP A 146 25.49 21.46 -7.61
N ILE A 147 24.71 21.06 -6.61
CA ILE A 147 24.56 19.63 -6.23
C ILE A 147 23.89 18.84 -7.37
N CYS A 148 22.84 19.39 -7.98
CA CYS A 148 22.17 18.77 -9.12
C CYS A 148 23.12 18.65 -10.33
N LEU A 149 23.87 19.72 -10.64
CA LEU A 149 24.85 19.73 -11.73
C LEU A 149 25.96 18.71 -11.48
N PHE A 150 26.51 18.67 -10.26
CA PHE A 150 27.51 17.68 -9.85
C PHE A 150 26.97 16.26 -10.01
N TRP A 151 25.72 16.00 -9.61
CA TRP A 151 25.08 14.71 -9.79
C TRP A 151 24.93 14.33 -11.26
N VAL A 152 24.53 15.26 -12.13
CA VAL A 152 24.42 15.03 -13.59
C VAL A 152 25.79 14.76 -14.21
N ILE A 153 26.80 15.56 -13.86
CA ILE A 153 28.19 15.39 -14.33
C ILE A 153 28.75 14.04 -13.88
N LEU A 154 28.42 13.57 -12.67
CA LEU A 154 28.86 12.26 -12.17
C LEU A 154 28.08 11.10 -12.81
N GLN A 155 26.79 11.28 -13.13
CA GLN A 155 25.96 10.24 -13.74
C GLN A 155 26.38 9.89 -15.17
N LEU A 156 26.78 10.87 -15.97
CA LEU A 156 27.19 10.66 -17.38
C LEU A 156 28.36 9.66 -17.54
N PRO A 157 29.52 9.82 -16.87
CA PRO A 157 30.63 8.87 -16.99
C PRO A 157 30.27 7.50 -16.40
N LEU A 158 29.46 7.44 -15.34
CA LEU A 158 28.98 6.16 -14.79
C LEU A 158 28.05 5.43 -15.76
N ALA A 159 27.17 6.15 -16.47
CA ALA A 159 26.29 5.59 -17.48
C ALA A 159 27.07 5.11 -18.72
N ALA A 160 28.06 5.91 -19.17
CA ALA A 160 28.95 5.55 -20.27
C ALA A 160 29.80 4.32 -19.91
N PHE A 161 30.37 4.27 -18.71
CA PHE A 161 31.12 3.13 -18.21
C PHE A 161 30.24 1.88 -18.09
N LYS A 162 29.03 2.00 -17.54
CA LYS A 162 28.05 0.91 -17.51
C LYS A 162 27.72 0.41 -18.91
N TRP A 163 27.50 1.32 -19.86
CA TRP A 163 27.24 0.97 -21.25
C TRP A 163 28.43 0.24 -21.87
N PHE A 164 29.65 0.72 -21.67
CA PHE A 164 30.89 0.09 -22.13
C PHE A 164 31.07 -1.33 -21.57
N ILE A 165 30.90 -1.53 -20.26
CA ILE A 165 30.95 -2.85 -19.62
C ILE A 165 29.85 -3.78 -20.16
N THR A 166 28.63 -3.26 -20.35
CA THR A 166 27.54 -4.02 -20.98
C THR A 166 27.90 -4.41 -22.42
N VAL A 167 28.58 -3.52 -23.14
CA VAL A 167 29.07 -3.74 -24.50
C VAL A 167 30.23 -4.75 -24.57
N LEU A 168 30.98 -4.94 -23.49
CA LEU A 168 32.03 -5.96 -23.44
C LEU A 168 31.48 -7.33 -23.01
N HIS A 169 30.61 -7.37 -22.01
CA HIS A 169 30.19 -8.63 -21.38
C HIS A 169 28.89 -9.23 -21.94
N THR A 170 27.98 -8.42 -22.49
CA THR A 170 26.68 -8.93 -22.97
C THR A 170 26.76 -9.15 -24.47
N PRO A 171 26.68 -10.36 -25.04
CA PRO A 171 26.84 -10.57 -26.48
C PRO A 171 25.77 -9.83 -27.29
N ALA A 172 26.10 -9.44 -28.54
CA ALA A 172 25.25 -8.59 -29.38
C ALA A 172 23.85 -9.17 -29.61
N TYR A 173 23.72 -10.50 -29.69
CA TYR A 173 22.42 -11.18 -29.84
C TYR A 173 21.50 -11.03 -28.61
N GLU A 174 22.06 -10.93 -27.40
CA GLU A 174 21.26 -10.68 -26.18
C GLU A 174 20.80 -9.23 -26.08
N ARG A 175 21.54 -8.30 -26.71
CA ARG A 175 21.17 -6.88 -26.79
C ARG A 175 20.08 -6.62 -27.81
N SER A 176 20.09 -7.31 -28.95
CA SER A 176 19.09 -7.18 -30.01
C SER A 176 17.85 -8.05 -29.80
N ARG A 177 17.86 -8.97 -28.85
CA ARG A 177 16.72 -9.83 -28.55
C ARG A 177 15.53 -9.03 -28.04
N ASN A 178 14.36 -9.27 -28.63
CA ASN A 178 13.08 -8.81 -28.08
C ASN A 178 12.82 -9.50 -26.73
N LYS A 179 13.08 -8.78 -25.65
CA LYS A 179 12.80 -9.23 -24.28
C LYS A 179 11.31 -9.13 -24.01
N ARG A 180 10.71 -10.16 -23.43
CA ARG A 180 9.34 -10.07 -22.90
C ARG A 180 9.34 -9.08 -21.74
N CYS A 181 8.35 -8.19 -21.73
CA CYS A 181 8.21 -7.15 -20.73
C CYS A 181 7.25 -7.59 -19.61
N VAL A 182 7.67 -7.44 -18.36
CA VAL A 182 6.87 -7.74 -17.17
C VAL A 182 6.68 -6.47 -16.36
N LEU A 183 5.44 -6.18 -15.98
CA LEU A 183 5.08 -5.07 -15.09
C LEU A 183 4.82 -5.62 -13.68
N ILE A 184 5.52 -5.05 -12.69
CA ILE A 184 5.39 -5.42 -11.27
C ILE A 184 4.87 -4.20 -10.49
N SER A 185 3.83 -4.38 -9.68
CA SER A 185 3.38 -3.33 -8.73
C SER A 185 4.10 -3.42 -7.37
N GLY A 186 3.92 -2.43 -6.50
CA GLY A 186 4.51 -2.45 -5.15
C GLY A 186 6.01 -2.18 -5.11
N GLY A 187 6.51 -1.37 -6.03
CA GLY A 187 7.94 -1.03 -6.16
C GLY A 187 8.64 -0.47 -4.91
N SER A 188 7.92 -0.07 -3.87
CA SER A 188 8.47 0.36 -2.57
C SER A 188 8.83 -0.80 -1.62
N THR A 189 8.63 -2.04 -2.06
CA THR A 189 8.75 -3.24 -1.23
C THR A 189 9.90 -4.15 -1.62
N VAL A 190 10.35 -4.97 -0.67
CA VAL A 190 11.44 -5.94 -0.91
C VAL A 190 10.95 -7.07 -1.81
N GLN A 191 9.69 -7.46 -1.68
CA GLN A 191 9.07 -8.47 -2.55
C GLN A 191 9.15 -8.07 -4.02
N ALA A 192 8.84 -6.80 -4.34
CA ALA A 192 8.93 -6.30 -5.71
C ALA A 192 10.36 -6.30 -6.25
N VAL A 193 11.35 -5.90 -5.43
CA VAL A 193 12.78 -5.94 -5.81
C VAL A 193 13.22 -7.39 -6.07
N HIS A 194 12.88 -8.31 -5.18
CA HIS A 194 13.22 -9.73 -5.34
C HIS A 194 12.58 -10.34 -6.59
N LEU A 195 11.29 -10.04 -6.82
CA LEU A 195 10.56 -10.47 -8.00
C LEU A 195 11.18 -9.89 -9.28
N ALA A 196 11.53 -8.60 -9.28
CA ALA A 196 12.19 -7.94 -10.40
C ALA A 196 13.54 -8.61 -10.73
N ARG A 197 14.35 -8.91 -9.71
CA ARG A 197 15.63 -9.61 -9.88
C ARG A 197 15.46 -11.00 -10.47
N ASN A 198 14.44 -11.74 -10.03
CA ASN A 198 14.14 -13.07 -10.58
C ASN A 198 13.80 -12.99 -12.08
N PHE A 199 12.94 -12.06 -12.49
CA PHE A 199 12.61 -11.86 -13.91
C PHE A 199 13.78 -11.33 -14.75
N TYR A 200 14.56 -10.40 -14.18
CA TYR A 200 15.75 -9.85 -14.83
C TYR A 200 16.81 -10.93 -15.09
N LYS A 201 17.10 -11.77 -14.08
CA LYS A 201 18.01 -12.92 -14.23
C LYS A 201 17.55 -13.91 -15.30
N ALA A 202 16.25 -13.99 -15.53
CA ALA A 202 15.69 -14.81 -16.59
C ALA A 202 15.58 -14.09 -17.95
N GLY A 203 16.18 -12.90 -18.07
CA GLY A 203 16.30 -12.17 -19.34
C GLY A 203 15.05 -11.38 -19.74
N ALA A 204 14.08 -11.19 -18.84
CA ALA A 204 12.95 -10.32 -19.09
C ALA A 204 13.33 -8.84 -18.93
N ARG A 205 12.60 -7.95 -19.62
CA ARG A 205 12.61 -6.51 -19.33
C ARG A 205 11.62 -6.28 -18.20
N VAL A 206 12.06 -5.67 -17.11
CA VAL A 206 11.20 -5.47 -15.94
C VAL A 206 10.86 -4.00 -15.79
N ILE A 207 9.58 -3.71 -15.83
CA ILE A 207 9.00 -2.40 -15.52
C ILE A 207 8.37 -2.52 -14.14
N VAL A 208 8.61 -1.52 -13.30
CA VAL A 208 8.04 -1.50 -11.96
C VAL A 208 7.17 -0.25 -11.81
N CYS A 209 6.02 -0.40 -11.17
CA CYS A 209 5.20 0.74 -10.76
C CYS A 209 4.92 0.69 -9.25
N ASP A 210 4.65 1.85 -8.67
CA ASP A 210 4.05 1.94 -7.35
C ASP A 210 3.24 3.21 -7.18
N LEU A 211 2.47 3.27 -6.10
CA LEU A 211 1.59 4.39 -5.79
C LEU A 211 2.38 5.68 -5.54
N GLU A 212 1.77 6.80 -5.90
CA GLU A 212 2.26 8.14 -5.58
C GLU A 212 2.49 8.33 -4.08
N GLY A 213 3.56 9.04 -3.73
CA GLY A 213 3.97 9.28 -2.35
C GLY A 213 4.75 8.14 -1.67
N LEU A 214 4.90 6.98 -2.31
CA LEU A 214 5.72 5.88 -1.77
C LEU A 214 7.19 5.98 -2.22
N PHE A 215 8.10 5.56 -1.33
CA PHE A 215 9.52 5.49 -1.63
C PHE A 215 9.80 4.35 -2.60
N GLY A 216 10.10 4.64 -3.86
CA GLY A 216 10.33 3.64 -4.90
C GLY A 216 11.65 2.88 -4.74
N LEU A 217 11.70 1.92 -3.84
CA LEU A 217 12.88 1.10 -3.56
C LEU A 217 13.44 0.40 -4.82
N ALA A 218 12.55 -0.16 -5.64
CA ALA A 218 12.92 -0.83 -6.89
C ALA A 218 13.55 0.10 -7.93
N ARG A 219 13.41 1.42 -7.82
CA ARG A 219 14.08 2.40 -8.71
C ARG A 219 15.59 2.27 -8.68
N PHE A 220 16.14 1.86 -7.54
CA PHE A 220 17.56 1.71 -7.33
C PHE A 220 18.08 0.36 -7.82
N SER A 221 17.20 -0.59 -8.13
CA SER A 221 17.60 -1.93 -8.58
C SER A 221 18.06 -1.91 -10.03
N THR A 222 19.20 -2.53 -10.32
CA THR A 222 19.66 -2.77 -11.69
C THR A 222 18.71 -3.64 -12.50
N ALA A 223 17.88 -4.44 -11.81
CA ALA A 223 16.83 -5.25 -12.43
C ALA A 223 15.67 -4.42 -12.99
N CYS A 224 15.44 -3.23 -12.43
CA CYS A 224 14.37 -2.33 -12.86
C CYS A 224 14.81 -1.53 -14.09
N SER A 225 14.19 -1.80 -15.24
CA SER A 225 14.49 -1.09 -16.49
C SER A 225 13.87 0.31 -16.52
N LYS A 226 12.67 0.45 -15.96
CA LYS A 226 11.97 1.73 -15.83
C LYS A 226 11.00 1.67 -14.67
N TYR A 227 10.86 2.79 -13.98
CA TYR A 227 9.96 2.92 -12.85
C TYR A 227 8.90 3.97 -13.13
N TYR A 228 7.65 3.63 -12.83
CA TYR A 228 6.50 4.51 -12.94
C TYR A 228 5.87 4.77 -11.58
N THR A 229 5.31 5.96 -11.43
CA THR A 229 4.45 6.29 -10.30
C THR A 229 3.02 6.38 -10.80
N ILE A 230 2.07 5.78 -10.08
CA ILE A 230 0.65 5.74 -10.45
C ILE A 230 -0.22 6.33 -9.33
N PRO A 231 -1.37 6.96 -9.65
CA PRO A 231 -2.22 7.60 -8.65
C PRO A 231 -2.73 6.57 -7.63
N GLN A 232 -2.87 6.98 -6.36
CA GLN A 232 -3.38 6.10 -5.31
C GLN A 232 -4.84 5.72 -5.59
N PRO A 233 -5.20 4.43 -5.71
CA PRO A 233 -6.56 4.06 -6.01
C PRO A 233 -7.48 4.23 -4.79
N GLY A 234 -8.72 4.61 -5.08
CA GLY A 234 -9.75 4.93 -4.11
C GLY A 234 -11.12 5.00 -4.79
N PRO A 235 -12.23 5.05 -4.02
CA PRO A 235 -13.58 4.93 -4.58
C PRO A 235 -13.92 5.97 -5.66
N ARG A 236 -13.25 7.13 -5.67
CA ARG A 236 -13.51 8.24 -6.61
C ARG A 236 -12.52 8.30 -7.79
N ASN A 237 -11.38 7.64 -7.70
CA ASN A 237 -10.27 7.77 -8.66
C ASN A 237 -9.79 6.41 -9.21
N VAL A 238 -10.61 5.36 -9.10
CA VAL A 238 -10.32 4.04 -9.71
C VAL A 238 -10.04 4.14 -11.21
N VAL A 239 -10.77 5.00 -11.92
CA VAL A 239 -10.62 5.16 -13.38
C VAL A 239 -9.23 5.69 -13.75
N GLU A 240 -8.69 6.62 -12.96
CA GLU A 240 -7.35 7.17 -13.16
C GLU A 240 -6.27 6.12 -12.92
N TYR A 241 -6.44 5.28 -11.89
CA TYR A 241 -5.56 4.14 -11.62
C TYR A 241 -5.53 3.14 -12.79
N ILE A 242 -6.71 2.73 -13.27
CA ILE A 242 -6.84 1.81 -14.41
C ILE A 242 -6.23 2.42 -15.67
N LYS A 243 -6.48 3.71 -15.92
CA LYS A 243 -5.90 4.43 -17.06
C LYS A 243 -4.37 4.46 -16.97
N ALA A 244 -3.79 4.78 -15.82
CA ALA A 244 -2.35 4.81 -15.64
C ALA A 244 -1.70 3.44 -15.90
N LEU A 245 -2.28 2.35 -15.39
CA LEU A 245 -1.79 1.00 -15.67
C LEU A 245 -1.88 0.66 -17.16
N ARG A 246 -3.00 0.99 -17.81
CA ARG A 246 -3.21 0.79 -19.24
C ARG A 246 -2.17 1.54 -20.07
N ASP A 247 -1.91 2.80 -19.75
CA ASP A 247 -0.95 3.65 -20.45
C ASP A 247 0.46 3.05 -20.36
N ILE A 248 0.85 2.52 -19.19
CA ILE A 248 2.13 1.82 -19.02
C ILE A 248 2.17 0.54 -19.85
N VAL A 249 1.13 -0.29 -19.79
CA VAL A 249 1.04 -1.55 -20.55
C VAL A 249 1.13 -1.29 -22.05
N GLN A 250 0.48 -0.23 -22.55
CA GLN A 250 0.53 0.19 -23.94
C GLN A 250 1.92 0.66 -24.35
N CYS A 251 2.48 1.61 -23.59
CA CYS A 251 3.74 2.25 -23.92
C CYS A 251 4.93 1.28 -23.88
N GLU A 252 4.95 0.38 -22.89
CA GLU A 252 6.07 -0.54 -22.67
C GLU A 252 5.81 -1.94 -23.28
N ARG A 253 4.65 -2.15 -23.93
CA ARG A 253 4.23 -3.43 -24.54
C ARG A 253 4.36 -4.59 -23.55
N VAL A 254 3.76 -4.41 -22.38
CA VAL A 254 3.84 -5.35 -21.28
C VAL A 254 3.10 -6.64 -21.66
N ALA A 255 3.77 -7.78 -21.47
CA ALA A 255 3.19 -9.10 -21.70
C ALA A 255 2.58 -9.70 -20.43
N TYR A 256 3.11 -9.35 -19.25
CA TYR A 256 2.64 -9.88 -17.97
C TYR A 256 2.52 -8.79 -16.92
N TYR A 257 1.42 -8.79 -16.17
CA TYR A 257 1.23 -7.94 -15.00
C TYR A 257 1.16 -8.78 -13.72
N ILE A 258 2.00 -8.45 -12.73
CA ILE A 258 2.10 -9.21 -11.48
C ILE A 258 2.02 -8.25 -10.28
N PRO A 259 0.90 -8.23 -9.54
CA PRO A 259 0.76 -7.36 -8.39
C PRO A 259 1.41 -7.93 -7.13
N VAL A 260 1.96 -7.04 -6.31
CA VAL A 260 2.49 -7.34 -4.96
C VAL A 260 1.47 -6.91 -3.92
N SER A 261 1.17 -7.78 -2.95
CA SER A 261 0.02 -7.62 -2.03
C SER A 261 0.17 -6.51 -0.96
N ALA A 262 1.27 -5.77 -0.98
CA ALA A 262 1.75 -4.97 0.15
C ALA A 262 1.29 -3.50 0.13
N THR A 263 1.23 -2.86 -1.03
CA THR A 263 1.01 -1.40 -1.14
C THR A 263 -0.38 -1.03 -1.65
N SER A 264 -0.94 -1.83 -2.56
CA SER A 264 -2.27 -1.67 -3.12
C SER A 264 -3.17 -2.83 -2.75
N THR A 265 -4.49 -2.61 -2.81
CA THR A 265 -5.45 -3.70 -2.67
C THR A 265 -5.66 -4.40 -4.00
N ALA A 266 -5.68 -5.73 -3.97
CA ALA A 266 -5.84 -6.55 -5.17
C ALA A 266 -7.19 -6.32 -5.86
N TYR A 267 -8.17 -5.75 -5.14
CA TYR A 267 -9.45 -5.36 -5.71
C TYR A 267 -9.29 -4.39 -6.89
N TYR A 268 -8.46 -3.35 -6.76
CA TYR A 268 -8.25 -2.39 -7.84
C TYR A 268 -7.46 -2.99 -9.01
N ASP A 269 -6.53 -3.90 -8.72
CA ASP A 269 -5.77 -4.63 -9.74
C ASP A 269 -6.70 -5.57 -10.53
N ALA A 270 -7.64 -6.22 -9.86
CA ALA A 270 -8.66 -7.06 -10.49
C ALA A 270 -9.65 -6.25 -11.35
N LEU A 271 -9.95 -5.00 -10.97
CA LEU A 271 -10.73 -4.09 -11.83
C LEU A 271 -9.94 -3.64 -13.07
N ALA A 272 -8.62 -3.52 -12.97
CA ALA A 272 -7.77 -3.17 -14.11
C ALA A 272 -7.61 -4.35 -15.09
N LYS A 273 -7.58 -5.59 -14.59
CA LYS A 273 -7.30 -6.81 -15.36
C LYS A 273 -8.02 -6.89 -16.72
N PRO A 274 -9.37 -6.75 -16.83
CA PRO A 274 -10.03 -6.88 -18.13
C PRO A 274 -9.51 -5.88 -19.17
N HIS A 275 -9.17 -4.66 -18.73
CA HIS A 275 -8.62 -3.63 -19.61
C HIS A 275 -7.19 -3.94 -20.08
N LEU A 276 -6.40 -4.60 -19.24
CA LEU A 276 -5.03 -4.99 -19.59
C LEU A 276 -5.02 -6.24 -20.49
N GLU A 277 -5.88 -7.22 -20.22
CA GLU A 277 -5.96 -8.47 -20.98
C GLU A 277 -6.45 -8.27 -22.41
N ILE A 278 -7.37 -7.31 -22.64
CA ILE A 278 -7.79 -6.89 -24.00
C ILE A 278 -6.60 -6.43 -24.86
N MET A 279 -5.53 -5.93 -24.23
CA MET A 279 -4.31 -5.49 -24.91
C MET A 279 -3.26 -6.60 -25.07
N GLY A 280 -3.58 -7.83 -24.66
CA GLY A 280 -2.67 -8.98 -24.69
C GLY A 280 -1.70 -9.06 -23.50
N CYS A 281 -1.96 -8.33 -22.41
CA CYS A 281 -1.20 -8.44 -21.17
C CYS A 281 -1.84 -9.47 -20.23
N GLU A 282 -1.18 -10.61 -20.03
CA GLU A 282 -1.66 -11.67 -19.13
C GLU A 282 -1.48 -11.25 -17.66
N CYS A 283 -2.57 -11.21 -16.90
CA CYS A 283 -2.58 -10.69 -15.54
C CYS A 283 -2.55 -11.81 -14.50
N PHE A 284 -1.58 -11.77 -13.59
CA PHE A 284 -1.45 -12.70 -12.46
C PHE A 284 -2.25 -12.21 -11.25
N VAL A 285 -3.52 -11.90 -11.49
CA VAL A 285 -4.51 -11.54 -10.48
C VAL A 285 -5.86 -12.19 -10.84
N PRO A 286 -6.58 -12.76 -9.86
CA PRO A 286 -7.95 -13.26 -10.06
C PRO A 286 -8.92 -12.15 -10.46
N ASP A 287 -10.12 -12.53 -10.89
CA ASP A 287 -11.19 -11.58 -11.18
C ASP A 287 -11.74 -10.93 -9.91
N ALA A 288 -12.44 -9.80 -10.05
CA ALA A 288 -12.90 -9.02 -8.90
C ALA A 288 -13.81 -9.82 -7.93
N SER A 289 -14.64 -10.73 -8.46
CA SER A 289 -15.48 -11.63 -7.65
C SER A 289 -14.65 -12.65 -6.88
N GLU A 290 -13.58 -13.16 -7.49
CA GLU A 290 -12.69 -14.15 -6.89
C GLU A 290 -11.80 -13.50 -5.83
N VAL A 291 -11.28 -12.31 -6.12
CA VAL A 291 -10.59 -11.48 -5.12
C VAL A 291 -11.52 -11.17 -3.96
N THR A 292 -12.79 -10.91 -4.21
CA THR A 292 -13.77 -10.69 -3.13
C THR A 292 -13.92 -11.92 -2.25
N ALA A 293 -14.06 -13.11 -2.85
CA ALA A 293 -14.17 -14.37 -2.11
C ALA A 293 -12.90 -14.76 -1.33
N LEU A 294 -11.74 -14.18 -1.69
CA LEU A 294 -10.45 -14.46 -1.06
C LEU A 294 -10.05 -13.41 -0.01
N ASP A 295 -10.08 -12.12 -0.37
CA ASP A 295 -9.52 -11.01 0.41
C ASP A 295 -10.52 -10.44 1.45
N ASP A 296 -11.84 -10.66 1.28
CA ASP A 296 -12.83 -10.36 2.32
C ASP A 296 -12.81 -11.45 3.41
N PRO A 297 -12.48 -11.12 4.67
CA PRO A 297 -12.45 -12.11 5.74
C PRO A 297 -13.78 -12.84 5.91
N LEU A 298 -14.93 -12.19 5.68
CA LEU A 298 -16.23 -12.84 5.86
C LEU A 298 -16.49 -13.89 4.77
N GLU A 299 -16.25 -13.56 3.51
CA GLU A 299 -16.44 -14.48 2.38
C GLU A 299 -15.41 -15.61 2.39
N LEU A 300 -14.18 -15.34 2.83
CA LEU A 300 -13.18 -16.38 3.03
C LEU A 300 -13.63 -17.42 4.07
N LEU A 301 -14.11 -16.98 5.22
CA LEU A 301 -14.61 -17.87 6.27
C LEU A 301 -15.85 -18.65 5.79
N ARG A 302 -16.74 -18.00 5.05
CA ARG A 302 -17.90 -18.64 4.41
C ARG A 302 -17.45 -19.75 3.47
N ARG A 303 -16.44 -19.49 2.63
CA ARG A 303 -15.88 -20.47 1.71
C ARG A 303 -15.22 -21.63 2.45
N CYS A 304 -14.43 -21.37 3.49
CA CYS A 304 -13.82 -22.42 4.31
C CYS A 304 -14.90 -23.35 4.89
N ARG A 305 -15.98 -22.78 5.44
CA ARG A 305 -17.13 -23.55 5.95
C ARG A 305 -17.77 -24.44 4.88
N MET A 306 -17.99 -23.92 3.66
CA MET A 306 -18.56 -24.68 2.55
C MET A 306 -17.67 -25.84 2.07
N LEU A 307 -16.36 -25.75 2.30
CA LEU A 307 -15.38 -26.77 1.94
C LEU A 307 -15.08 -27.76 3.08
N GLY A 308 -15.77 -27.63 4.21
CA GLY A 308 -15.53 -28.45 5.40
C GLY A 308 -14.16 -28.17 6.05
N LEU A 309 -13.59 -26.98 5.84
CA LEU A 309 -12.36 -26.55 6.49
C LEU A 309 -12.69 -25.93 7.85
N THR A 310 -11.86 -26.22 8.85
CA THR A 310 -11.96 -25.63 10.19
C THR A 310 -11.79 -24.12 10.13
N ILE A 311 -12.65 -23.41 10.86
CA ILE A 311 -12.68 -21.94 10.92
C ILE A 311 -12.54 -21.47 12.36
N PRO A 312 -11.87 -20.32 12.59
CA PRO A 312 -11.80 -19.74 13.92
C PRO A 312 -13.18 -19.31 14.44
N GLN A 313 -13.30 -19.26 15.76
CA GLN A 313 -14.41 -18.59 16.43
C GLN A 313 -14.43 -17.12 15.98
N HIS A 314 -15.58 -16.68 15.46
CA HIS A 314 -15.73 -15.32 14.94
C HIS A 314 -17.11 -14.73 15.24
N PHE A 315 -17.16 -13.40 15.27
CA PHE A 315 -18.37 -12.61 15.48
C PHE A 315 -18.48 -11.53 14.40
N LEU A 316 -19.66 -11.37 13.83
CA LEU A 316 -19.95 -10.31 12.86
C LEU A 316 -20.49 -9.08 13.60
N LEU A 317 -19.90 -7.91 13.33
CA LEU A 317 -20.31 -6.62 13.88
C LEU A 317 -20.88 -5.76 12.76
N ARG A 318 -22.10 -5.26 12.97
CA ARG A 318 -22.81 -4.35 12.07
C ARG A 318 -23.18 -3.04 12.75
N SER A 319 -22.99 -2.96 14.07
CA SER A 319 -23.23 -1.78 14.87
C SER A 319 -22.27 -1.71 16.06
N MET A 320 -22.16 -0.54 16.67
CA MET A 320 -21.38 -0.38 17.91
C MET A 320 -22.01 -1.16 19.08
N GLN A 321 -23.34 -1.33 19.06
CA GLN A 321 -24.08 -2.10 20.05
C GLN A 321 -23.66 -3.57 20.05
N ASP A 322 -23.40 -4.16 18.88
CA ASP A 322 -22.91 -5.54 18.78
C ASP A 322 -21.57 -5.71 19.51
N LEU A 323 -20.68 -4.73 19.35
CA LEU A 323 -19.39 -4.73 20.02
C LEU A 323 -19.53 -4.56 21.53
N SER A 324 -20.35 -3.60 21.97
CA SER A 324 -20.66 -3.39 23.40
C SER A 324 -21.23 -4.65 24.05
N ALA A 325 -22.15 -5.35 23.38
CA ALA A 325 -22.72 -6.59 23.87
C ALA A 325 -21.67 -7.71 24.04
N LEU A 326 -20.66 -7.80 23.16
CA LEU A 326 -19.56 -8.76 23.32
C LEU A 326 -18.68 -8.43 24.52
N TYR A 327 -18.44 -7.14 24.79
CA TYR A 327 -17.71 -6.69 25.98
C TYR A 327 -18.49 -6.95 27.28
N GLU A 328 -19.80 -6.68 27.30
CA GLU A 328 -20.68 -6.96 28.45
C GLU A 328 -20.71 -8.45 28.80
N ARG A 329 -20.68 -9.31 27.79
CA ARG A 329 -20.56 -10.77 27.94
C ARG A 329 -19.17 -11.24 28.37
N ASN A 330 -18.22 -10.33 28.59
CA ASN A 330 -16.83 -10.63 28.92
C ASN A 330 -16.13 -11.55 27.89
N THR A 331 -16.56 -11.51 26.62
CA THR A 331 -16.03 -12.38 25.54
C THR A 331 -14.53 -12.21 25.37
N PHE A 332 -14.04 -10.98 25.52
CA PHE A 332 -12.64 -10.60 25.28
C PHE A 332 -11.74 -10.71 26.51
N ARG A 333 -12.26 -11.20 27.66
CA ARG A 333 -11.41 -11.39 28.86
C ARG A 333 -10.35 -12.47 28.65
N ASN A 334 -10.70 -13.53 27.91
CA ASN A 334 -9.85 -14.70 27.75
C ASN A 334 -9.43 -14.84 26.29
N GLY A 335 -8.13 -14.65 26.01
CA GLY A 335 -7.54 -14.80 24.69
C GLY A 335 -7.43 -13.48 23.90
N ARG A 336 -6.76 -13.55 22.75
CA ARG A 336 -6.54 -12.39 21.87
C ARG A 336 -7.60 -12.36 20.78
N TYR A 337 -8.18 -11.19 20.52
CA TYR A 337 -9.19 -11.00 19.48
C TYR A 337 -8.78 -9.90 18.52
N MET A 338 -8.97 -10.14 17.23
CA MET A 338 -8.66 -9.19 16.16
C MET A 338 -9.93 -8.84 15.41
N MET A 339 -10.19 -7.53 15.29
CA MET A 339 -11.28 -6.98 14.50
C MET A 339 -10.75 -6.64 13.10
N LEU A 340 -11.30 -7.28 12.07
CA LEU A 340 -10.94 -7.12 10.67
C LEU A 340 -12.08 -6.45 9.90
N ALA A 341 -11.77 -5.41 9.12
CA ALA A 341 -12.78 -4.77 8.29
C ALA A 341 -13.26 -5.74 7.21
N ALA A 342 -14.57 -5.87 7.05
CA ALA A 342 -15.20 -6.83 6.15
C ALA A 342 -16.07 -6.15 5.10
N GLY A 343 -16.46 -6.92 4.08
CA GLY A 343 -17.29 -6.46 2.98
C GLY A 343 -16.57 -5.51 2.02
N PRO A 344 -17.31 -4.91 1.06
CA PRO A 344 -16.70 -4.14 -0.04
C PRO A 344 -15.86 -2.96 0.41
N ALA A 345 -16.24 -2.26 1.47
CA ALA A 345 -15.43 -1.18 2.06
C ALA A 345 -14.20 -1.76 2.80
N GLY A 346 -14.41 -2.79 3.63
CA GLY A 346 -13.33 -3.40 4.41
C GLY A 346 -12.21 -4.00 3.56
N MET A 347 -12.53 -4.59 2.40
CA MET A 347 -11.52 -5.08 1.45
C MET A 347 -10.62 -3.97 0.88
N ARG A 348 -11.16 -2.76 0.70
CA ARG A 348 -10.42 -1.60 0.15
C ARG A 348 -9.53 -0.95 1.20
N ASP A 349 -9.98 -0.91 2.45
CA ASP A 349 -9.25 -0.23 3.53
C ASP A 349 -8.32 -1.18 4.29
N ARG A 350 -8.63 -2.47 4.30
CA ARG A 350 -7.86 -3.56 4.93
C ARG A 350 -7.54 -3.30 6.41
N ALA A 351 -8.38 -2.52 7.09
CA ALA A 351 -8.15 -2.12 8.48
C ALA A 351 -8.22 -3.34 9.42
N LYS A 352 -7.29 -3.37 10.37
CA LYS A 352 -7.16 -4.41 11.39
C LYS A 352 -6.91 -3.74 12.73
N ILE A 353 -7.64 -4.15 13.76
CA ILE A 353 -7.54 -3.62 15.11
C ILE A 353 -7.42 -4.79 16.08
N LEU A 354 -6.43 -4.79 16.98
CA LEU A 354 -6.44 -5.71 18.11
C LEU A 354 -7.43 -5.18 19.15
N LEU A 355 -8.37 -6.01 19.58
CA LEU A 355 -9.32 -5.62 20.60
C LEU A 355 -8.68 -5.71 21.99
N PRO A 356 -8.73 -4.62 22.78
CA PRO A 356 -8.29 -4.68 24.17
C PRO A 356 -9.26 -5.51 25.02
N PRO A 357 -8.82 -6.02 26.18
CA PRO A 357 -9.66 -6.82 27.07
C PRO A 357 -10.83 -6.02 27.66
N THR A 358 -10.66 -4.69 27.81
CA THR A 358 -11.67 -3.81 28.41
C THR A 358 -12.16 -2.78 27.39
N PHE A 359 -13.48 -2.51 27.38
CA PHE A 359 -14.09 -1.52 26.48
C PHE A 359 -13.54 -0.10 26.67
N ARG A 360 -13.10 0.27 27.88
CA ARG A 360 -12.53 1.60 28.18
C ARG A 360 -11.24 1.90 27.41
N GLU A 361 -10.46 0.87 27.12
CA GLU A 361 -9.21 0.97 26.35
C GLU A 361 -9.47 1.00 24.84
N PHE A 362 -10.68 0.61 24.42
CA PHE A 362 -11.06 0.60 23.02
C PHE A 362 -11.28 2.03 22.52
N ARG A 363 -10.26 2.58 21.85
CA ARG A 363 -10.38 3.85 21.12
C ARG A 363 -10.76 3.56 19.68
N ASN A 364 -12.05 3.67 19.37
CA ASN A 364 -12.51 3.48 18.00
C ASN A 364 -12.30 4.75 17.16
N GLN A 365 -11.54 4.62 16.08
CA GLN A 365 -11.41 5.65 15.06
C GLN A 365 -12.23 5.34 13.80
N HIS A 366 -12.88 4.17 13.73
CA HIS A 366 -13.55 3.67 12.54
C HIS A 366 -15.04 3.42 12.79
N GLU A 367 -15.86 3.78 11.81
CA GLU A 367 -17.30 3.55 11.85
C GLU A 367 -17.61 2.05 11.73
N ILE A 368 -18.46 1.53 12.64
CA ILE A 368 -19.05 0.19 12.57
C ILE A 368 -20.51 0.38 12.17
N SER A 369 -20.86 -0.03 10.96
CA SER A 369 -22.22 0.07 10.43
C SER A 369 -22.52 -1.07 9.46
N GLU A 370 -23.78 -1.27 9.08
CA GLU A 370 -24.16 -2.27 8.07
C GLU A 370 -23.41 -2.08 6.73
N ARG A 371 -23.02 -0.84 6.41
CA ARG A 371 -22.24 -0.53 5.20
C ARG A 371 -20.74 -0.80 5.36
N ARG A 372 -20.25 -0.84 6.60
CA ARG A 372 -18.85 -1.13 6.96
C ARG A 372 -18.83 -2.16 8.08
N PRO A 373 -19.19 -3.41 7.77
CA PRO A 373 -19.19 -4.47 8.76
C PRO A 373 -17.76 -4.82 9.15
N TRP A 374 -17.62 -5.39 10.35
CA TRP A 374 -16.35 -5.91 10.86
C TRP A 374 -16.53 -7.34 11.31
N VAL A 375 -15.49 -8.15 11.18
CA VAL A 375 -15.45 -9.51 11.72
C VAL A 375 -14.41 -9.54 12.82
N VAL A 376 -14.83 -9.95 14.02
CA VAL A 376 -13.95 -10.24 15.13
C VAL A 376 -13.57 -11.71 15.07
N ILE A 377 -12.27 -12.00 15.09
CA ILE A 377 -11.73 -13.36 15.05
C ILE A 377 -10.91 -13.59 16.32
N ARG A 378 -11.15 -14.71 17.00
CA ARG A 378 -10.31 -15.18 18.11
C ARG A 378 -9.01 -15.75 17.56
N ASP A 379 -7.89 -15.32 18.11
CA ASP A 379 -6.59 -15.93 17.87
C ASP A 379 -6.51 -17.30 18.56
N SER A 380 -5.99 -18.28 17.85
CA SER A 380 -6.04 -19.68 18.26
C SER A 380 -4.93 -20.13 19.19
N GLY A 381 -4.02 -19.23 19.57
CA GLY A 381 -2.94 -19.48 20.54
C GLY A 381 -1.73 -20.24 20.01
N GLY A 382 -1.94 -21.15 19.04
CA GLY A 382 -0.89 -21.95 18.43
C GLY A 382 -0.02 -21.23 17.39
N ASP A 383 0.80 -22.02 16.67
CA ASP A 383 1.70 -21.52 15.64
C ASP A 383 0.96 -20.87 14.47
N HIS A 384 1.50 -19.74 13.99
CA HIS A 384 0.98 -19.01 12.84
C HIS A 384 1.86 -19.22 11.62
N PHE A 385 1.24 -19.37 10.46
CA PHE A 385 1.90 -19.58 9.18
C PHE A 385 1.40 -18.58 8.15
N ILE A 386 2.30 -18.10 7.30
CA ILE A 386 1.96 -17.29 6.13
C ILE A 386 2.48 -18.01 4.90
N THR A 387 1.59 -18.21 3.95
CA THR A 387 1.92 -18.82 2.68
C THR A 387 2.12 -17.78 1.58
N CYS A 388 2.80 -18.16 0.50
CA CYS A 388 2.72 -17.51 -0.80
C CYS A 388 2.54 -18.61 -1.85
N THR A 389 1.28 -18.84 -2.23
CA THR A 389 0.86 -19.87 -3.17
C THR A 389 0.70 -19.26 -4.54
N THR A 390 1.29 -19.87 -5.57
CA THR A 390 1.09 -19.46 -6.96
C THR A 390 0.11 -20.40 -7.63
N LEU A 391 -0.97 -19.83 -8.15
CA LEU A 391 -1.95 -20.54 -8.96
C LEU A 391 -1.78 -20.20 -10.45
N LYS A 392 -1.90 -21.23 -11.27
CA LYS A 392 -1.99 -21.09 -12.73
C LYS A 392 -3.05 -22.04 -13.24
N GLU A 393 -3.99 -21.52 -14.01
CA GLU A 393 -5.16 -22.26 -14.51
C GLU A 393 -5.90 -23.02 -13.38
N SER A 394 -6.06 -22.35 -12.24
CA SER A 394 -6.67 -22.88 -11.01
C SER A 394 -5.93 -24.06 -10.36
N ARG A 395 -4.67 -24.32 -10.75
CA ARG A 395 -3.81 -25.36 -10.14
C ARG A 395 -2.70 -24.73 -9.33
N ILE A 396 -2.37 -25.33 -8.20
CA ILE A 396 -1.22 -24.95 -7.38
C ILE A 396 0.05 -25.36 -8.12
N VAL A 397 0.87 -24.39 -8.49
CA VAL A 397 2.16 -24.63 -9.17
C VAL A 397 3.30 -24.65 -8.16
N THR A 398 3.24 -23.74 -7.18
CA THR A 398 4.23 -23.66 -6.10
C THR A 398 3.58 -23.09 -4.86
N ASN A 399 4.12 -23.46 -3.70
CA ASN A 399 3.79 -22.85 -2.42
C ASN A 399 5.09 -22.61 -1.65
N VAL A 400 5.17 -21.45 -1.00
CA VAL A 400 6.17 -21.17 0.03
C VAL A 400 5.42 -20.98 1.32
N THR A 401 5.84 -21.66 2.37
CA THR A 401 5.24 -21.55 3.69
C THR A 401 6.31 -21.06 4.66
N CYS A 402 5.96 -20.03 5.44
CA CYS A 402 6.79 -19.55 6.53
C CYS A 402 6.01 -19.57 7.83
N ARG A 403 6.61 -20.12 8.89
CA ARG A 403 6.16 -19.89 10.26
C ARG A 403 6.47 -18.46 10.67
N VAL A 404 5.53 -17.83 11.37
CA VAL A 404 5.67 -16.49 11.93
C VAL A 404 6.26 -16.63 13.33
N ASP A 405 7.42 -16.04 13.53
CA ASP A 405 8.18 -16.01 14.78
C ASP A 405 8.33 -14.53 15.20
N GLU A 406 8.02 -14.22 16.45
CA GLU A 406 7.99 -12.83 16.94
C GLU A 406 9.39 -12.18 16.90
N ASP A 407 10.43 -12.96 17.22
CA ASP A 407 11.81 -12.47 17.33
C ASP A 407 12.56 -12.56 16.00
N ARG A 408 12.36 -13.65 15.25
CA ARG A 408 13.11 -13.96 14.03
C ARG A 408 12.36 -13.63 12.73
N GLY A 409 11.09 -13.27 12.80
CA GLY A 409 10.28 -12.92 11.63
C GLY A 409 9.72 -14.13 10.90
N LEU A 410 10.00 -14.28 9.61
CA LEU A 410 9.46 -15.38 8.80
C LEU A 410 10.49 -16.49 8.64
N ILE A 411 10.15 -17.70 9.10
CA ILE A 411 11.01 -18.87 9.01
C ILE A 411 10.41 -19.85 8.00
N PRO A 412 11.07 -20.10 6.86
CA PRO A 412 10.59 -21.09 5.88
C PRO A 412 10.47 -22.48 6.50
N GLU A 413 9.34 -23.13 6.29
CA GLU A 413 9.07 -24.46 6.84
C GLU A 413 8.19 -25.27 5.88
N GLU A 414 8.56 -26.52 5.65
CA GLU A 414 7.72 -27.45 4.87
C GLU A 414 6.73 -28.15 5.78
N ARG A 415 5.44 -27.93 5.54
CA ARG A 415 4.37 -28.63 6.25
C ARG A 415 3.40 -29.26 5.26
N PRO A 416 3.32 -30.61 5.19
CA PRO A 416 2.41 -31.28 4.26
C PRO A 416 0.93 -31.02 4.60
N GLU A 417 0.62 -30.71 5.86
CA GLU A 417 -0.74 -30.35 6.30
C GLU A 417 -1.23 -29.06 5.64
N ILE A 418 -0.34 -28.06 5.46
CA ILE A 418 -0.66 -26.81 4.79
C ILE A 418 -0.90 -27.05 3.30
N ILE A 419 -0.11 -27.93 2.67
CA ILE A 419 -0.34 -28.31 1.27
C ILE A 419 -1.70 -29.01 1.12
N ARG A 420 -2.04 -29.97 1.99
CA ARG A 420 -3.36 -30.62 2.02
C ARG A 420 -4.49 -29.61 2.23
N TRP A 421 -4.33 -28.65 3.14
CA TRP A 421 -5.29 -27.58 3.36
C TRP A 421 -5.51 -26.73 2.09
N LEU A 422 -4.43 -26.37 1.39
CA LEU A 422 -4.50 -25.62 0.14
C LEU A 422 -5.18 -26.42 -0.97
N GLU A 423 -4.84 -27.70 -1.12
CA GLU A 423 -5.49 -28.59 -2.08
C GLU A 423 -7.00 -28.69 -1.83
N GLN A 424 -7.42 -28.85 -0.57
CA GLN A 424 -8.84 -28.85 -0.20
C GLN A 424 -9.50 -27.50 -0.45
N PHE A 425 -8.81 -26.38 -0.17
CA PHE A 425 -9.34 -25.04 -0.40
C PHE A 425 -9.60 -24.75 -1.90
N PHE A 426 -8.72 -25.27 -2.76
CA PHE A 426 -8.81 -25.14 -4.22
C PHE A 426 -9.50 -26.33 -4.90
N ALA A 427 -9.94 -27.36 -4.16
CA ALA A 427 -10.60 -28.54 -4.70
C ALA A 427 -11.88 -28.21 -5.45
N ARG A 428 -12.64 -27.23 -4.95
CA ARG A 428 -13.79 -26.67 -5.69
C ARG A 428 -13.32 -25.48 -6.53
N PRO A 429 -13.53 -25.51 -7.86
CA PRO A 429 -13.12 -24.42 -8.71
C PRO A 429 -13.84 -23.13 -8.32
N PHE A 430 -13.18 -22.02 -8.56
CA PHE A 430 -13.86 -20.74 -8.65
C PHE A 430 -14.58 -20.65 -9.99
N GLY A 431 -15.51 -19.70 -10.14
CA GLY A 431 -16.31 -19.59 -11.37
C GLY A 431 -15.49 -19.47 -12.66
N GLY A 432 -14.24 -18.99 -12.56
CA GLY A 432 -13.28 -18.88 -13.66
C GLY A 432 -11.96 -19.62 -13.44
N ARG A 433 -11.07 -19.50 -14.43
CA ARG A 433 -9.68 -19.94 -14.33
C ARG A 433 -8.89 -18.90 -13.57
N ILE A 434 -8.30 -19.30 -12.45
CA ILE A 434 -7.52 -18.39 -11.61
C ILE A 434 -6.04 -18.47 -11.96
N ASN A 435 -5.47 -17.29 -12.24
CA ASN A 435 -4.04 -17.05 -12.27
C ASN A 435 -3.68 -16.00 -11.22
N GLY A 436 -2.63 -16.25 -10.45
CA GLY A 436 -2.11 -15.25 -9.52
C GLY A 436 -1.42 -15.83 -8.30
N HIS A 437 -1.16 -14.95 -7.34
CA HIS A 437 -0.50 -15.28 -6.09
C HIS A 437 -1.46 -15.04 -4.92
N MET A 438 -1.48 -15.98 -3.97
CA MET A 438 -2.39 -15.97 -2.83
C MET A 438 -1.60 -16.26 -1.57
N SER A 439 -1.80 -15.43 -0.57
CA SER A 439 -1.11 -15.52 0.70
C SER A 439 -2.13 -15.78 1.80
N PHE A 440 -2.20 -17.03 2.23
CA PHE A 440 -3.05 -17.42 3.36
C PHE A 440 -2.30 -17.21 4.66
N ARG A 441 -3.00 -16.61 5.63
CA ARG A 441 -2.62 -16.60 7.03
C ARG A 441 -3.36 -17.75 7.70
N LEU A 442 -2.60 -18.76 8.10
CA LEU A 442 -3.09 -19.96 8.75
C LEU A 442 -2.62 -19.97 10.20
N ALA A 443 -3.41 -20.58 11.07
CA ALA A 443 -3.01 -20.82 12.45
C ALA A 443 -3.42 -22.21 12.87
N VAL A 444 -2.63 -22.79 13.76
CA VAL A 444 -2.95 -24.08 14.39
C VAL A 444 -3.78 -23.80 15.64
N ALA A 445 -4.89 -24.52 15.78
CA ALA A 445 -5.67 -24.53 17.01
C ALA A 445 -4.89 -25.24 18.11
N GLU A 446 -4.64 -24.57 19.23
CA GLU A 446 -3.96 -25.22 20.37
C GLU A 446 -4.78 -26.38 20.96
N GLU A 447 -6.11 -26.24 20.96
CA GLU A 447 -7.04 -27.23 21.53
C GLU A 447 -7.20 -28.48 20.65
N THR A 448 -7.20 -28.34 19.32
CA THR A 448 -7.51 -29.45 18.38
C THR A 448 -6.33 -29.86 17.51
N GLY A 449 -5.27 -29.05 17.43
CA GLY A 449 -4.15 -29.22 16.50
C GLY A 449 -4.52 -28.97 15.03
N GLU A 450 -5.74 -28.53 14.72
CA GLU A 450 -6.19 -28.34 13.34
C GLU A 450 -5.77 -26.99 12.74
N LEU A 451 -5.51 -26.97 11.43
CA LEU A 451 -5.23 -25.75 10.67
C LEU A 451 -6.50 -25.00 10.32
N MET A 452 -6.53 -23.71 10.65
CA MET A 452 -7.62 -22.80 10.28
C MET A 452 -7.09 -21.57 9.55
N SER A 453 -7.93 -20.96 8.71
CA SER A 453 -7.59 -19.69 8.05
C SER A 453 -8.08 -18.48 8.83
N ILE A 454 -7.18 -17.51 9.01
CA ILE A 454 -7.47 -16.20 9.62
C ILE A 454 -7.73 -15.16 8.53
N GLY A 455 -7.11 -15.31 7.36
CA GLY A 455 -7.23 -14.36 6.26
C GLY A 455 -6.46 -14.79 5.03
N CYS A 456 -6.75 -14.15 3.90
CA CYS A 456 -6.00 -14.31 2.66
C CYS A 456 -5.68 -12.92 2.10
N ARG A 457 -4.55 -12.81 1.39
CA ARG A 457 -4.18 -11.65 0.58
C ARG A 457 -3.89 -12.12 -0.83
N VAL A 458 -4.43 -11.41 -1.81
CA VAL A 458 -4.11 -11.64 -3.22
C VAL A 458 -2.94 -10.73 -3.62
N GLY A 459 -2.01 -11.30 -4.39
CA GLY A 459 -0.74 -10.68 -4.79
C GLY A 459 0.46 -11.37 -4.14
N VAL A 460 1.65 -11.09 -4.67
CA VAL A 460 2.91 -11.63 -4.14
C VAL A 460 3.14 -11.08 -2.73
N SER A 461 3.32 -11.96 -1.75
CA SER A 461 3.52 -11.60 -0.34
C SER A 461 4.95 -11.86 0.14
N LEU A 462 5.26 -11.47 1.38
CA LEU A 462 6.63 -11.53 1.90
C LEU A 462 7.31 -12.92 1.88
N PRO A 463 6.65 -14.04 2.24
CA PRO A 463 7.25 -15.39 2.17
C PRO A 463 7.90 -15.72 0.83
N TYR A 464 7.44 -15.09 -0.24
CA TYR A 464 7.98 -15.26 -1.58
C TYR A 464 9.49 -14.99 -1.69
N ILE A 465 10.06 -14.14 -0.83
CA ILE A 465 11.51 -13.85 -0.85
C ILE A 465 12.37 -15.07 -0.51
N CYS A 466 11.79 -16.06 0.18
CA CYS A 466 12.47 -17.29 0.58
C CYS A 466 12.64 -18.27 -0.60
N TYR A 467 11.97 -18.03 -1.73
CA TYR A 467 12.12 -18.80 -2.95
C TYR A 467 13.04 -18.07 -3.93
N THR A 468 14.17 -18.69 -4.30
CA THR A 468 15.13 -18.10 -5.24
C THR A 468 15.10 -18.84 -6.59
N GLY A 469 15.21 -18.09 -7.70
CA GLY A 469 15.58 -18.66 -9.01
C GLY A 469 14.49 -19.33 -9.86
N ILE A 470 13.27 -19.52 -9.37
CA ILE A 470 12.29 -20.40 -10.05
C ILE A 470 11.11 -19.64 -10.70
N HIS A 471 10.86 -18.39 -10.31
CA HIS A 471 9.58 -17.76 -10.62
C HIS A 471 9.26 -17.43 -12.06
N PRO A 472 10.21 -16.98 -12.89
CA PRO A 472 9.91 -16.77 -14.30
C PRO A 472 9.36 -18.06 -14.89
N ARG A 473 9.94 -19.22 -14.56
CA ARG A 473 9.51 -20.55 -15.02
C ARG A 473 8.11 -20.96 -14.56
N LEU A 474 7.59 -20.37 -13.48
CA LEU A 474 6.24 -20.62 -12.98
C LEU A 474 5.20 -19.80 -13.76
N VAL A 475 5.57 -18.56 -14.09
CA VAL A 475 4.73 -17.61 -14.81
C VAL A 475 4.74 -17.91 -16.31
N TRP A 476 5.90 -18.22 -16.91
CA TRP A 476 6.06 -18.50 -18.34
C TRP A 476 6.38 -19.97 -18.67
N LYS A 477 6.07 -20.43 -19.89
CA LYS A 477 6.74 -21.62 -20.45
C LYS A 477 8.15 -21.19 -20.90
N PRO A 478 9.23 -21.86 -20.45
CA PRO A 478 10.59 -21.52 -20.89
C PRO A 478 10.67 -21.57 -22.43
N CYS A 479 11.22 -20.54 -23.06
CA CYS A 479 11.53 -20.59 -24.49
C CYS A 479 12.66 -21.60 -24.73
N ARG A 480 12.63 -22.34 -25.84
CA ARG A 480 13.66 -23.35 -26.21
C ARG A 480 15.10 -22.82 -26.24
N HIS A 481 15.27 -21.51 -26.39
CA HIS A 481 16.56 -20.82 -26.45
C HIS A 481 17.06 -20.30 -25.09
N PHE A 482 16.41 -20.65 -23.97
CA PHE A 482 16.87 -20.29 -22.63
C PHE A 482 18.06 -21.20 -22.27
N SER A 483 19.26 -20.62 -22.19
CA SER A 483 20.52 -21.37 -21.99
C SER A 483 20.50 -22.21 -20.71
N ARG A 484 20.92 -23.46 -20.90
CA ARG A 484 20.82 -24.62 -19.99
C ARG A 484 21.96 -24.67 -18.96
N GLN A 485 22.65 -23.56 -18.68
CA GLN A 485 23.94 -23.62 -17.98
C GLN A 485 23.87 -23.49 -16.45
N ASN A 486 22.73 -23.12 -15.84
CA ASN A 486 22.58 -23.04 -14.38
C ASN A 486 21.30 -23.70 -13.86
N SER A 487 20.85 -24.80 -14.47
CA SER A 487 19.61 -25.45 -14.03
C SER A 487 19.74 -26.95 -13.91
N THR A 488 19.95 -27.40 -12.67
CA THR A 488 19.52 -28.72 -12.21
C THR A 488 18.04 -28.89 -12.50
N LEU A 489 17.72 -30.00 -13.15
CA LEU A 489 16.38 -30.45 -13.45
C LEU A 489 15.79 -30.99 -12.14
N VAL A 490 14.68 -30.42 -11.65
CA VAL A 490 13.87 -31.06 -10.62
C VAL A 490 12.48 -31.25 -11.22
N GLY A 491 12.14 -32.53 -11.39
CA GLY A 491 10.93 -32.98 -12.06
C GLY A 491 9.68 -32.77 -11.22
N THR A 492 8.56 -32.60 -11.91
CA THR A 492 7.25 -32.98 -11.40
C THR A 492 6.60 -33.89 -12.42
N SER A 493 6.18 -35.05 -11.91
CA SER A 493 5.57 -36.14 -12.65
C SER A 493 4.34 -35.70 -13.44
N SER A 494 4.37 -35.92 -14.75
CA SER A 494 3.16 -36.10 -15.55
C SER A 494 3.47 -37.15 -16.63
N ARG A 495 2.73 -38.26 -16.56
CA ARG A 495 2.80 -39.39 -17.49
C ARG A 495 2.57 -38.91 -18.91
N GLN A 496 3.61 -38.95 -19.77
CA GLN A 496 3.52 -39.13 -21.23
C GLN A 496 4.94 -39.08 -21.85
N LEU A 497 5.60 -40.25 -21.93
CA LEU A 497 6.30 -40.78 -23.13
C LEU A 497 7.04 -42.07 -22.73
N LEU A 498 6.61 -43.20 -23.29
CA LEU A 498 7.00 -44.57 -22.91
C LEU A 498 8.23 -45.14 -23.64
N SER A 499 9.13 -44.33 -24.21
CA SER A 499 10.26 -44.86 -25.00
C SER A 499 11.63 -44.79 -24.35
N ASP A 500 11.81 -43.99 -23.29
CA ASP A 500 13.17 -43.64 -22.82
C ASP A 500 13.57 -44.38 -21.52
N THR A 501 12.66 -45.19 -20.95
CA THR A 501 12.80 -45.79 -19.62
C THR A 501 13.78 -46.97 -19.55
N VAL A 502 14.12 -47.60 -20.67
CA VAL A 502 15.02 -48.79 -20.66
C VAL A 502 16.50 -48.38 -20.65
N VAL A 503 16.86 -47.22 -21.18
CA VAL A 503 18.27 -46.76 -21.23
C VAL A 503 18.68 -46.03 -19.94
N SER A 504 17.72 -45.44 -19.21
CA SER A 504 17.98 -44.74 -17.95
C SER A 504 17.99 -45.65 -16.71
N ALA A 505 17.44 -46.87 -16.80
CA ALA A 505 17.35 -47.80 -15.68
C ALA A 505 18.69 -48.48 -15.31
N LEU A 506 19.71 -48.41 -16.17
CA LEU A 506 21.03 -49.00 -15.90
C LEU A 506 22.03 -48.06 -15.22
N LYS A 507 21.64 -46.84 -14.85
CA LYS A 507 22.55 -45.82 -14.29
C LYS A 507 22.12 -45.20 -12.96
N GLN A 508 21.26 -45.87 -12.19
CA GLN A 508 21.01 -45.46 -10.81
C GLN A 508 22.03 -46.10 -9.86
N SER A 509 23.04 -45.32 -9.47
CA SER A 509 23.45 -45.27 -8.08
C SER A 509 23.90 -43.84 -7.76
N THR A 510 23.54 -43.36 -6.57
CA THR A 510 23.90 -42.09 -5.92
C THR A 510 22.93 -40.89 -6.07
N SER A 511 22.19 -40.68 -4.97
CA SER A 511 21.74 -39.42 -4.35
C SER A 511 20.76 -38.50 -5.09
N GLU A 512 19.49 -38.64 -4.73
CA GLU A 512 18.39 -37.72 -5.07
C GLU A 512 18.59 -36.35 -4.40
N THR A 513 18.73 -35.29 -5.20
CA THR A 513 18.84 -33.91 -4.71
C THR A 513 17.48 -33.23 -4.80
N ALA A 514 16.76 -33.17 -3.68
CA ALA A 514 15.62 -32.27 -3.48
C ALA A 514 16.07 -30.80 -3.57
N PRO A 515 15.22 -29.85 -4.01
CA PRO A 515 15.61 -28.44 -4.09
C PRO A 515 15.77 -27.92 -2.66
N HIS A 516 17.00 -27.76 -2.20
CA HIS A 516 17.29 -27.26 -0.86
C HIS A 516 16.58 -25.92 -0.61
N LEU A 517 15.58 -25.92 0.26
CA LEU A 517 15.33 -24.79 1.14
C LEU A 517 16.64 -24.57 1.90
N LEU A 518 17.40 -23.54 1.51
CA LEU A 518 18.47 -23.08 2.38
C LEU A 518 17.79 -22.60 3.66
N GLY A 519 17.89 -23.43 4.70
CA GLY A 519 17.40 -23.21 6.06
C GLY A 519 18.16 -22.09 6.77
N THR A 520 18.37 -20.98 6.08
CA THR A 520 18.90 -19.75 6.64
C THR A 520 17.70 -18.88 6.97
N VAL A 521 17.58 -18.48 8.23
CA VAL A 521 16.69 -17.40 8.66
C VAL A 521 17.09 -16.18 7.82
N LEU A 522 16.40 -15.96 6.70
CA LEU A 522 16.72 -14.89 5.77
C LEU A 522 16.40 -13.56 6.46
N ASP A 523 17.41 -12.94 7.06
CA ASP A 523 17.28 -11.55 7.49
C ASP A 523 16.95 -10.73 6.24
N LYS A 524 16.06 -9.76 6.38
CA LYS A 524 15.69 -8.84 5.30
C LYS A 524 16.93 -8.19 4.66
N ARG A 525 18.00 -8.04 5.43
CA ARG A 525 19.35 -7.64 4.96
C ARG A 525 19.88 -8.54 3.86
N GLU A 526 19.86 -9.84 4.07
CA GLU A 526 20.36 -10.85 3.15
C GLU A 526 19.50 -10.94 1.89
N SER A 527 18.18 -10.75 2.02
CA SER A 527 17.28 -10.72 0.86
C SER A 527 17.50 -9.51 -0.05
N LEU A 528 17.90 -8.37 0.53
CA LEU A 528 18.09 -7.11 -0.21
C LEU A 528 19.48 -6.99 -0.80
N PHE A 529 20.51 -7.50 -0.14
CA PHE A 529 21.88 -7.41 -0.66
C PHE A 529 22.14 -8.46 -1.74
N MET A 530 22.47 -8.00 -2.94
CA MET A 530 22.95 -8.83 -4.04
C MET A 530 24.18 -8.15 -4.63
N TYR A 531 25.28 -8.89 -4.81
CA TYR A 531 26.55 -8.29 -5.25
C TYR A 531 26.46 -7.53 -6.59
N TRP A 532 25.63 -8.02 -7.52
CA TRP A 532 25.40 -7.39 -8.84
C TRP A 532 24.29 -6.33 -8.82
N ASP A 533 23.57 -6.20 -7.71
CA ASP A 533 22.51 -5.22 -7.49
C ASP A 533 22.48 -4.70 -6.03
N PRO A 534 23.54 -4.02 -5.56
CA PRO A 534 23.68 -3.65 -4.15
C PRO A 534 22.88 -2.38 -3.79
N LEU A 535 22.49 -1.57 -4.76
CA LEU A 535 21.90 -0.24 -4.51
C LEU A 535 20.56 -0.28 -3.75
N PRO A 536 19.63 -1.24 -3.97
CA PRO A 536 18.43 -1.35 -3.15
C PRO A 536 18.74 -1.57 -1.66
N TYR A 537 19.80 -2.31 -1.33
CA TYR A 537 20.22 -2.48 0.06
C TYR A 537 20.62 -1.14 0.67
N CYS A 538 21.46 -0.37 -0.02
CA CYS A 538 21.90 0.94 0.44
C CYS A 538 20.71 1.92 0.58
N ALA A 539 19.85 1.98 -0.43
CA ALA A 539 18.68 2.85 -0.42
C ALA A 539 17.70 2.49 0.71
N TYR A 540 17.51 1.20 0.98
CA TYR A 540 16.64 0.75 2.06
C TYR A 540 17.17 1.16 3.43
N TYR A 541 18.43 0.82 3.75
CA TYR A 541 18.98 1.01 5.09
C TYR A 541 19.45 2.44 5.38
N HIS A 542 19.89 3.20 4.37
CA HIS A 542 20.44 4.54 4.55
C HIS A 542 19.47 5.67 4.17
N LEU A 543 18.41 5.40 3.41
CA LEU A 543 17.43 6.42 3.02
C LEU A 543 16.03 6.09 3.57
N GLN A 544 15.48 4.93 3.19
CA GLN A 544 14.09 4.60 3.50
C GLN A 544 13.85 4.38 5.00
N LEU A 545 14.71 3.60 5.66
CA LEU A 545 14.55 3.24 7.07
C LEU A 545 14.73 4.45 8.00
N PRO A 546 15.77 5.31 7.85
CA PRO A 546 15.89 6.53 8.65
C PRO A 546 14.73 7.49 8.42
N PHE A 547 14.33 7.71 7.16
CA PHE A 547 13.20 8.58 6.84
C PHE A 547 11.89 8.09 7.47
N ARG A 548 11.62 6.77 7.42
CA ARG A 548 10.45 6.17 8.09
C ARG A 548 10.47 6.41 9.60
N ARG A 549 11.63 6.22 10.26
CA ARG A 549 11.75 6.46 11.71
C ARG A 549 11.49 7.92 12.07
N VAL A 550 12.05 8.86 11.32
CA VAL A 550 11.82 10.30 11.53
C VAL A 550 10.35 10.65 11.29
N ALA A 551 9.76 10.15 10.21
CA ALA A 551 8.34 10.37 9.92
C ALA A 551 7.42 9.78 11.00
N GLU A 552 7.76 8.62 11.56
CA GLU A 552 7.03 8.00 12.67
C GLU A 552 7.10 8.86 13.93
N VAL A 553 8.29 9.37 14.30
CA VAL A 553 8.46 10.29 15.43
C VAL A 553 7.63 11.56 15.25
N ILE A 554 7.68 12.18 14.06
CA ILE A 554 6.90 13.40 13.77
C ILE A 554 5.39 13.14 13.86
N ARG A 555 4.92 11.97 13.37
CA ARG A 555 3.51 11.57 13.49
C ARG A 555 3.09 11.35 14.94
N THR A 556 3.96 10.76 15.77
CA THR A 556 3.69 10.61 17.21
C THR A 556 3.71 11.94 17.97
N GLN A 557 4.41 12.97 17.47
CA GLN A 557 4.38 14.31 18.06
C GLN A 557 3.12 15.11 17.68
N HIS A 558 2.62 14.96 16.45
CA HIS A 558 1.38 15.62 16.01
C HIS A 558 0.12 14.92 16.51
N ASN A 559 0.20 13.63 16.85
CA ASN A 559 -0.81 12.88 17.57
C ASN A 559 -0.18 12.32 18.86
N PRO A 560 -0.01 13.14 19.92
CA PRO A 560 0.60 12.67 21.15
C PRO A 560 -0.23 11.50 21.71
N PRO A 561 0.39 10.40 22.18
CA PRO A 561 -0.27 9.54 23.13
C PRO A 561 -0.56 10.42 24.34
N LEU A 562 -1.83 10.78 24.54
CA LEU A 562 -2.26 11.50 25.74
C LEU A 562 -1.76 10.70 26.93
N ALA A 563 -0.82 11.31 27.65
CA ALA A 563 -0.09 10.72 28.74
C ALA A 563 -1.06 10.18 29.79
N VAL A 564 -0.70 9.01 30.30
CA VAL A 564 -1.17 8.50 31.58
C VAL A 564 -0.92 9.59 32.62
N VAL A 565 -1.99 10.25 33.07
CA VAL A 565 -1.95 10.91 34.38
C VAL A 565 -2.28 9.80 35.37
N GLN A 566 -1.37 9.70 36.34
CA GLN A 566 -1.21 8.66 37.36
C GLN A 566 -2.49 8.25 38.09
#